data_AF-A0A196S9P5-F1
#
_entry.id   AF-A0A196S9P5-F1
#
_cell.length_a   1.000
_cell.length_b   1.000
_cell.length_c   1.000
_cell.angle_alpha   90.00
_cell.angle_beta   90.00
_cell.angle_gamma   90.00
#
_symmetry.space_group_name_H-M   'P 1'
#
loop_
_entity.id
_entity.type
_entity.pdbx_description
1 polymer ?
#
loop_
_entity_poly.entity_id
_entity_poly.type
_entity_poly.pdbx_seq_one_letter_code
_entity_poly.pdbx_strand_id
1 'polypeptide(L)' 'AVATTKEIVIYDLEKKEKVASVAPEFPKMGKKGTMPSCTCLCWSMDGASLFTGYTDNVIRVWEVKSM' A
#
# COMPACT_ATOMS: atom_id res chain seq x y z
N ALA A 1 -4.51 8.31 0.60
CA ALA A 1 -3.48 7.30 0.91
C ALA A 1 -2.19 7.70 0.21
N VAL A 2 -1.04 7.46 0.85
CA VAL A 2 0.29 7.78 0.33
C VAL A 2 1.12 6.51 0.39
N ALA A 3 1.84 6.19 -0.70
CA ALA A 3 2.81 5.11 -0.70
C ALA A 3 4.21 5.66 -0.47
N THR A 4 4.93 5.06 0.46
CA THR A 4 6.36 5.25 0.65
C THR A 4 7.11 4.07 0.05
N THR A 5 8.45 4.13 0.06
CA THR A 5 9.30 3.03 -0.42
C THR A 5 9.09 1.72 0.36
N LYS A 6 8.58 1.78 1.60
CA LYS A 6 8.47 0.62 2.49
C LYS A 6 7.04 0.28 2.90
N GLU A 7 6.18 1.29 3.05
CA GLU A 7 4.82 1.11 3.57
C GLU A 7 3.81 2.01 2.84
N ILE A 8 2.56 1.61 2.87
CA ILE A 8 1.42 2.42 2.47
C ILE A 8 0.81 3.01 3.73
N VAL A 9 0.59 4.32 3.73
CA VAL A 9 0.02 5.04 4.86
C VAL A 9 -1.28 5.70 4.46
N ILE A 10 -2.31 5.52 5.28
CA ILE A 10 -3.62 6.15 5.14
C ILE A 10 -3.68 7.27 6.19
N TYR A 11 -3.97 8.47 5.71
CA TYR A 11 -4.12 9.67 6.53
C TYR A 11 -5.56 10.16 6.45
N ASP A 12 -6.06 10.61 7.59
CA ASP A 12 -7.29 11.40 7.69
C ASP A 12 -6.89 12.87 7.57
N LEU A 13 -7.42 13.57 6.56
CA LEU A 13 -7.08 14.96 6.29
C LEU A 13 -7.81 15.94 7.22
N GLU A 14 -8.97 15.55 7.75
CA GLU A 14 -9.77 16.38 8.65
C GLU A 14 -9.13 16.40 10.04
N LYS A 15 -8.73 15.22 10.54
CA LYS A 15 -8.04 15.08 11.83
C LYS A 15 -6.53 15.32 11.73
N LYS A 16 -5.97 15.31 10.52
CA LYS A 16 -4.52 15.43 10.23
C LYS A 16 -3.69 14.34 10.91
N GLU A 17 -4.26 13.16 11.07
CA GLU A 17 -3.64 12.03 11.77
C GLU A 17 -3.47 10.81 10.85
N LYS A 18 -2.53 9.95 11.22
CA LYS A 18 -2.31 8.66 10.56
C LYS A 18 -3.37 7.67 11.03
N VAL A 19 -4.21 7.21 10.11
CA VAL A 19 -5.27 6.23 10.38
C VAL A 19 -4.72 4.83 10.37
N ALA A 20 -3.90 4.51 9.36
CA ALA A 20 -3.35 3.18 9.19
C ALA A 20 -2.00 3.22 8.47
N SER A 21 -1.15 2.25 8.77
CA SER A 21 -0.03 1.89 7.89
C SER A 21 -0.01 0.41 7.67
N VAL A 22 0.31 0.03 6.44
CA VAL A 22 0.48 -1.36 6.08
C VAL A 22 1.75 -1.54 5.28
N ALA A 23 2.55 -2.50 5.70
CA ALA A 23 3.74 -2.92 4.99
C ALA A 23 3.38 -4.17 4.14
N PRO A 24 3.55 -4.12 2.81
CA PRO A 24 3.43 -5.31 1.97
C PRO A 24 4.44 -6.37 2.37
N GLU A 25 3.97 -7.61 2.49
CA GLU A 25 4.86 -8.76 2.54
C GLU A 25 5.42 -9.02 1.14
N PHE A 26 6.73 -8.89 1.01
CA PHE A 26 7.44 -9.24 -0.20
C PHE A 26 7.99 -10.66 -0.09
N PRO A 27 7.97 -11.45 -1.17
CA PRO A 27 8.67 -12.73 -1.19
C PRO A 27 10.14 -12.52 -0.85
N LYS A 28 10.77 -13.51 -0.20
CA LYS A 28 12.19 -13.46 0.19
C LYS A 28 13.06 -13.28 -1.06
N MET A 29 13.41 -12.03 -1.34
CA MET A 29 14.41 -11.66 -2.34
C MET A 29 15.78 -12.16 -1.86
N GLY A 30 16.56 -12.76 -2.76
CA GLY A 30 17.93 -13.16 -2.45
C GLY A 30 18.83 -11.96 -2.10
N LYS A 31 20.07 -12.21 -1.67
CA LYS A 31 21.03 -11.16 -1.21
C LYS A 31 21.30 -9.99 -2.19
N LYS A 32 20.89 -10.11 -3.46
CA LYS A 32 21.01 -9.07 -4.51
C LYS A 32 19.66 -8.57 -5.05
N GLY A 33 18.54 -9.04 -4.51
CA GLY A 33 17.23 -8.62 -4.97
C GLY A 33 16.83 -7.27 -4.39
N THR A 34 16.47 -6.33 -5.26
CA THR A 34 15.94 -5.03 -4.86
C THR A 34 14.53 -5.19 -4.28
N MET A 35 14.23 -4.55 -3.15
CA MET A 35 12.88 -4.56 -2.59
C MET A 35 11.90 -3.90 -3.56
N PRO A 36 10.72 -4.51 -3.82
CA PRO A 36 9.74 -3.91 -4.70
C PRO A 36 9.27 -2.57 -4.17
N SER A 37 9.20 -1.57 -5.05
CA SER A 37 8.72 -0.23 -4.70
C SER A 37 7.31 -0.04 -5.24
N CYS A 38 6.45 0.66 -4.49
CA CYS A 38 5.13 1.03 -4.95
C CYS A 38 5.24 2.10 -6.04
N THR A 39 4.56 1.89 -7.16
CA THR A 39 4.59 2.79 -8.33
C THR A 39 3.27 3.55 -8.50
N CYS A 40 2.16 2.91 -8.14
CA CYS A 40 0.84 3.46 -8.27
C CYS A 40 -0.10 2.91 -7.20
N LEU A 41 -1.13 3.69 -6.89
CA LEU A 41 -2.17 3.36 -5.92
C LEU A 41 -3.51 3.92 -6.40
N CYS A 42 -4.57 3.14 -6.24
CA CYS A 42 -5.91 3.52 -6.67
C CYS A 42 -6.94 2.96 -5.69
N TRP A 43 -7.84 3.81 -5.20
CA TRP A 43 -8.99 3.37 -4.42
C TRP A 43 -10.09 2.86 -5.34
N SER A 44 -10.77 1.80 -4.91
CA SER A 44 -12.05 1.43 -5.46
C SER A 44 -13.06 2.56 -5.25
N MET A 45 -14.02 2.70 -6.16
CA MET A 45 -15.05 3.74 -6.12
C MET A 45 -15.91 3.67 -4.86
N ASP A 46 -16.10 2.47 -4.32
CA ASP A 46 -16.82 2.21 -3.08
C ASP A 46 -15.99 2.50 -1.81
N GLY A 47 -14.69 2.78 -1.95
CA GLY A 47 -13.77 2.98 -0.83
C GLY A 47 -13.47 1.72 -0.02
N ALA A 48 -13.99 0.55 -0.40
CA ALA A 48 -13.85 -0.69 0.35
C ALA A 48 -12.52 -1.40 0.06
N SER A 49 -11.91 -1.13 -1.10
CA SER A 49 -10.64 -1.74 -1.53
C SER A 49 -9.64 -0.70 -2.01
N LEU A 50 -8.37 -0.91 -1.69
CA LEU A 50 -7.23 -0.16 -2.20
C LEU A 50 -6.36 -1.08 -3.05
N PHE A 51 -6.05 -0.67 -4.28
CA PHE A 51 -5.17 -1.37 -5.20
C PHE A 51 -3.81 -0.70 -5.21
N THR A 52 -2.73 -1.47 -5.09
CA THR A 52 -1.36 -0.95 -5.20
C THR A 52 -0.51 -1.78 -6.15
N GLY A 53 0.14 -1.10 -7.10
CA GLY A 53 1.01 -1.70 -8.09
C GLY A 53 2.49 -1.54 -7.73
N TYR A 54 3.25 -2.62 -7.83
CA TYR A 54 4.67 -2.66 -7.46
C TYR A 54 5.57 -3.00 -8.65
N THR A 55 6.86 -2.70 -8.52
CA THR A 55 7.89 -3.03 -9.52
C THR A 55 8.16 -4.52 -9.68
N ASP A 56 7.58 -5.38 -8.84
CA ASP A 56 7.64 -6.84 -8.98
C ASP A 56 6.57 -7.37 -9.96
N ASN A 57 5.87 -6.48 -10.66
CA ASN A 57 4.74 -6.79 -11.55
C ASN A 57 3.55 -7.44 -10.83
N VAL A 58 3.47 -7.30 -9.50
CA VAL A 58 2.35 -7.79 -8.69
C VAL A 58 1.49 -6.62 -8.22
N ILE A 59 0.19 -6.73 -8.46
CA ILE A 59 -0.82 -5.84 -7.88
C ILE A 59 -1.29 -6.47 -6.56
N ARG A 60 -1.25 -5.69 -5.49
CA ARG A 60 -1.74 -6.09 -4.17
C ARG A 60 -3.05 -5.36 -3.89
N VAL A 61 -4.01 -6.10 -3.33
CA VAL A 61 -5.34 -5.58 -2.98
C VAL A 61 -5.47 -5.58 -1.48
N TRP A 62 -5.93 -4.44 -0.94
CA TRP A 62 -6.11 -4.22 0.48
C TRP A 62 -7.59 -3.97 0.74
N GLU A 63 -8.22 -4.81 1.57
CA GLU A 63 -9.57 -4.53 2.05
C GLU A 63 -9.52 -3.51 3.19
N VAL A 64 -10.36 -2.49 3.08
CA VAL A 64 -10.50 -1.46 4.10
C VAL A 64 -11.84 -1.69 4.79
N LYS A 65 -11.76 -2.37 5.94
CA LYS A 65 -12.91 -2.57 6.82
C LYS A 65 -12.96 -1.44 7.83
N SER A 66 -14.05 -0.68 7.82
CA SER A 66 -14.44 0.09 8.99
C SER A 66 -14.96 -0.92 10.02
N MET A 67 -14.36 -0.96 11.20
CA MET A 67 -15.06 -1.52 12.37
C MET A 67 -16.18 -0.58 12.80
#